data_AF-A0A6I3UC17-F1
#
_entry.id   AF-A0A6I3UC17-F1
#
_cell.length_a   1.000
_cell.length_b   1.000
_cell.length_c   1.000
_cell.angle_alpha   90.00
_cell.angle_beta   90.00
_cell.angle_gamma   90.00
#
_symmetry.space_group_name_H-M   'P 1'
#
loop_
_entity.id
_entity.type
_entity.pdbx_description
1 polymer ?
#
loop_
_entity_poly.entity_id
_entity_poly.type
_entity_poly.pdbx_seq_one_letter_code
_entity_poly.pdbx_strand_id
1 'polypeptide(L)' 'VLEGMIKEGRPYLGVLYAGLILTADGPKVIEFNARFGDPETQIILPRLTSDFAQNITDILDGKEPNITWTDKGVTLGVV' A
#
# COMPACT_ATOMS: atom_id res chain seq x y z
N VAL A 1 6.16 -8.55 -9.73
CA VAL A 1 5.29 -9.46 -8.93
C VAL A 1 3.89 -9.56 -9.50
N LEU A 2 3.14 -8.46 -9.62
CA LEU A 2 1.77 -8.48 -10.17
C LEU A 2 1.68 -9.13 -11.56
N GLU A 3 2.59 -8.82 -12.49
CA GLU A 3 2.65 -9.51 -13.79
C GLU A 3 2.87 -11.02 -13.68
N GLY A 4 3.68 -11.46 -12.71
CA GLY A 4 3.92 -12.89 -12.45
C GLY A 4 2.66 -13.57 -11.92
N MET A 5 1.99 -12.92 -10.96
CA MET A 5 0.71 -13.39 -10.42
C MET A 5 -0.36 -13.52 -11.51
N ILE A 6 -0.43 -12.57 -12.45
CA ILE A 6 -1.32 -12.65 -13.61
C ILE A 6 -0.96 -13.85 -14.50
N LYS A 7 0.33 -14.04 -14.82
CA LYS A 7 0.81 -15.17 -15.64
C LYS A 7 0.53 -16.54 -15.00
N GLU A 8 0.52 -16.60 -13.67
CA GLU A 8 0.20 -17.81 -12.90
C GLU A 8 -1.32 -18.02 -12.71
N GLY A 9 -2.17 -17.17 -13.28
CA GLY A 9 -3.62 -17.27 -13.14
C GLY A 9 -4.12 -16.91 -11.74
N ARG A 10 -3.35 -16.11 -10.98
CA ARG A 10 -3.65 -15.68 -9.62
C ARG A 10 -3.68 -14.14 -9.52
N PRO A 11 -4.51 -13.43 -10.30
CA PRO A 11 -4.56 -11.97 -10.25
C PRO A 11 -4.88 -11.49 -8.82
N TYR A 12 -4.21 -10.42 -8.39
CA TYR A 12 -4.35 -9.88 -7.04
C TYR A 12 -5.05 -8.53 -7.06
N LEU A 13 -6.02 -8.37 -6.17
CA LEU A 13 -6.72 -7.11 -5.92
C LEU A 13 -6.74 -6.88 -4.41
N GLY A 14 -6.22 -5.73 -3.97
CA GLY A 14 -6.10 -5.39 -2.56
C GLY A 14 -4.82 -4.62 -2.27
N VAL A 15 -4.36 -4.69 -1.02
CA VAL A 15 -3.12 -4.04 -0.58
C VAL A 15 -1.97 -5.03 -0.65
N LEU A 16 -1.10 -4.85 -1.64
CA LEU A 16 0.16 -5.58 -1.71
C LEU A 16 1.23 -4.81 -0.93
N TYR A 17 1.48 -5.22 0.30
CA TYR A 17 2.53 -4.65 1.15
C TYR A 17 3.86 -5.38 0.86
N ALA A 18 4.92 -4.62 0.58
CA ALA A 18 6.26 -5.15 0.35
C ALA A 18 7.19 -4.75 1.52
N GLY A 19 7.63 -5.75 2.29
CA GLY A 19 8.70 -5.56 3.26
C GLY A 19 10.03 -5.48 2.52
N LEU A 20 10.71 -4.34 2.60
CA LEU A 20 11.94 -4.07 1.85
C LEU A 20 13.14 -3.91 2.78
N ILE A 21 14.32 -4.29 2.28
CA ILE A 21 15.61 -3.96 2.86
C ILE A 21 16.41 -3.13 1.87
N LEU A 22 16.98 -2.01 2.32
CA LEU A 22 17.91 -1.23 1.52
C LEU A 22 19.31 -1.85 1.61
N THR A 23 19.85 -2.26 0.47
CA THR A 23 21.20 -2.83 0.36
C THR A 23 22.12 -1.93 -0.46
N ALA A 24 23.41 -2.24 -0.52
CA ALA A 24 24.37 -1.51 -1.37
C ALA A 24 23.99 -1.54 -2.87
N ASP A 25 23.28 -2.58 -3.31
CA ASP A 25 22.82 -2.72 -4.70
C ASP A 25 21.41 -2.14 -4.92
N GLY A 26 20.83 -1.47 -3.91
CA GLY A 26 19.47 -0.96 -3.91
C GLY A 26 18.47 -1.79 -3.08
N PRO A 27 17.17 -1.46 -3.15
CA PRO A 27 16.14 -2.11 -2.35
C PRO A 27 15.89 -3.56 -2.82
N LYS A 28 15.84 -4.49 -1.88
CA LYS A 28 15.48 -5.89 -2.11
C LYS A 28 14.26 -6.26 -1.27
N VAL A 29 13.43 -7.17 -1.78
CA VAL A 29 12.24 -7.66 -1.06
C VAL A 29 12.68 -8.69 -0.02
N ILE A 30 12.22 -8.51 1.22
CA ILE A 30 12.25 -9.53 2.27
C ILE A 30 11.00 -10.41 2.13
N GLU A 31 9.83 -9.78 2.12
CA GLU A 31 8.54 -10.48 2.14
C GLU A 31 7.41 -9.66 1.51
N PHE A 32 6.29 -10.35 1.23
CA PHE A 32 5.03 -9.73 0.84
C PHE A 32 3.93 -10.06 1.84
N ASN A 33 3.09 -9.07 2.14
CA ASN A 33 1.86 -9.24 2.90
C ASN A 33 0.67 -8.87 1.99
N ALA A 34 -0.39 -9.69 2.05
CA ALA A 34 -1.60 -9.54 1.22
C ALA A 34 -2.69 -8.68 1.89
N ARG A 35 -2.28 -7.70 2.70
CA ARG A 35 -3.12 -6.84 3.54
C ARG A 35 -2.34 -5.61 3.98
N PHE A 36 -3.05 -4.68 4.60
CA PHE A 36 -2.47 -3.54 5.31
C PHE A 36 -1.54 -3.95 6.46
N GLY A 37 -0.39 -3.29 6.59
CA GLY A 37 0.57 -3.52 7.68
C GLY A 37 0.02 -3.10 9.05
N ASP A 38 0.50 -3.74 10.12
CA ASP A 38 0.25 -3.32 11.50
C ASP A 38 1.61 -3.32 12.21
N PRO A 39 2.10 -2.18 12.73
CA PRO A 39 1.40 -0.90 12.96
C PRO A 39 1.37 0.08 11.77
N GLU A 40 1.89 -0.27 10.59
CA GLU A 40 2.14 0.72 9.51
C GLU A 40 0.90 1.49 9.07
N THR A 41 -0.25 0.83 9.07
CA THR A 41 -1.53 1.46 8.72
C THR A 41 -1.89 2.61 9.65
N GLN A 42 -1.52 2.51 10.94
CA GLN A 42 -1.77 3.55 11.94
C GLN A 42 -0.99 4.85 11.66
N ILE A 43 0.14 4.77 10.95
CA ILE A 43 0.93 5.96 10.59
C ILE A 43 0.66 6.43 9.16
N ILE A 44 0.28 5.53 8.25
CA ILE A 44 0.02 5.86 6.85
C ILE A 44 -1.38 6.46 6.69
N LEU A 45 -2.45 5.75 7.09
CA LEU A 45 -3.81 6.19 6.80
C LEU A 45 -4.17 7.57 7.36
N PRO A 46 -3.73 7.97 8.57
CA PRO A 46 -4.04 9.32 9.06
C PRO A 46 -3.37 10.46 8.27
N ARG A 47 -2.40 10.14 7.39
CA ARG A 47 -1.81 11.14 6.49
C ARG A 47 -2.58 11.31 5.19
N LEU A 48 -3.54 10.44 4.90
CA LEU A 48 -4.39 10.52 3.71
C LEU A 48 -5.36 11.70 3.86
N THR A 49 -5.37 12.62 2.91
CA THR A 49 -6.27 13.79 2.90
C THR A 49 -7.48 13.58 2.00
N SER A 50 -7.41 12.65 1.05
CA SER A 50 -8.53 12.20 0.24
C SER A 50 -9.42 11.21 0.99
N ASP A 51 -10.68 11.07 0.56
CA ASP A 51 -11.61 10.08 1.10
C ASP A 51 -11.12 8.65 0.82
N PHE A 52 -10.81 7.92 1.90
CA PHE A 52 -10.35 6.54 1.82
C PHE A 52 -11.38 5.61 1.18
N ALA A 53 -12.66 5.71 1.56
CA ALA A 53 -13.71 4.83 1.05
C ALA A 53 -13.97 5.09 -0.44
N GLN A 54 -13.93 6.35 -0.86
CA GLN A 54 -14.04 6.69 -2.28
C GLN A 54 -12.88 6.12 -3.08
N ASN A 55 -11.64 6.27 -2.61
CA ASN A 55 -10.47 5.71 -3.28
C ASN A 55 -10.55 4.18 -3.43
N ILE A 56 -10.99 3.47 -2.40
CA ILE A 56 -11.22 2.02 -2.49
C ILE A 56 -12.32 1.70 -3.49
N THR A 57 -13.42 2.46 -3.49
CA THR A 57 -14.53 2.29 -4.43
C THR A 57 -14.07 2.47 -5.88
N ASP A 58 -13.29 3.52 -6.16
CA ASP A 58 -12.75 3.78 -7.50
C ASP A 58 -11.85 2.63 -7.97
N ILE A 59 -10.97 2.12 -7.10
CA ILE A 59 -10.11 0.97 -7.41
C ILE A 59 -10.95 -0.28 -7.74
N LEU A 60 -12.01 -0.57 -6.96
CA LEU A 60 -12.89 -1.71 -7.20
C LEU A 60 -13.68 -1.57 -8.51
N ASP A 61 -14.03 -0.34 -8.89
CA ASP A 61 -14.69 0.00 -10.15
C ASP A 61 -13.73 0.07 -11.35
N GLY A 62 -12.42 -0.11 -11.15
CA GLY A 62 -11.40 0.02 -12.19
C GLY A 62 -11.17 1.47 -12.65
N LYS A 63 -11.55 2.45 -11.83
CA LYS A 63 -11.31 3.87 -12.03
C LYS A 63 -10.02 4.30 -11.33
N GLU A 64 -9.42 5.37 -11.81
CA GLU A 64 -8.23 5.95 -11.18
C GLU A 64 -8.62 6.67 -9.88
N PRO A 65 -8.08 6.27 -8.71
CA PRO A 65 -8.39 6.92 -7.44
C PRO A 65 -7.64 8.27 -7.31
N ASN A 66 -8.25 9.23 -6.63
CA ASN A 66 -7.62 10.53 -6.33
C ASN A 66 -6.99 10.52 -4.93
N ILE A 67 -5.82 9.89 -4.81
CA ILE A 67 -5.10 9.74 -3.54
C ILE A 67 -4.25 10.99 -3.26
N THR A 68 -4.58 11.71 -2.18
CA THR A 68 -3.83 12.89 -1.73
C THR A 68 -3.33 12.73 -0.29
N TRP A 69 -2.20 13.35 0.03
CA TRP A 69 -1.51 13.20 1.31
C TRP A 69 -1.09 14.54 1.91
N THR A 70 -1.02 14.62 3.24
CA THR A 70 -0.36 15.74 3.92
C THR A 70 1.16 15.59 3.89
N ASP A 71 1.85 16.66 3.55
CA ASP A 71 3.31 16.82 3.63
C ASP A 71 3.77 17.45 4.95
N LYS A 72 2.84 17.84 5.82
CA LYS A 72 3.09 18.48 7.11
C LYS A 72 2.64 17.62 8.28
N GLY A 73 3.29 17.84 9.42
CA GLY A 73 2.97 17.19 10.69
C GLY A 73 3.65 15.83 10.87
N VAL A 74 3.31 15.16 11.97
CA VAL A 74 3.83 13.84 12.36
C VAL A 74 2.66 12.95 12.75
N THR A 75 2.69 11.69 12.31
CA THR A 75 1.78 10.63 12.77
C THR A 75 2.58 9.62 13.59
N LEU A 76 2.01 9.15 14.71
CA LEU A 76 2.65 8.20 15.62
C LEU A 76 1.76 6.96 15.74
N GLY A 77 2.36 5.80 15.51
CA GLY A 77 1.72 4.50 15.74
C GLY A 77 2.15 3.92 17.09
N VAL A 78 1.37 2.97 17.59
CA VAL A 78 1.64 2.24 18.83
C VAL A 78 1.60 0.74 18.54
N VAL A 79 2.57 0.00 19.09
CA VAL A 79 2.74 -1.45 18.95
C VAL A 79 2.50 -2.14 20.28
#